data_AF-A0AB33TC51-F1
#
_entry.id   AF-A0AB33TC51-F1
#
_cell.length_a   1.000
_cell.length_b   1.000
_cell.length_c   1.000
_cell.angle_alpha   90.00
_cell.angle_beta   90.00
_cell.angle_gamma   90.00
#
_symmetry.space_group_name_H-M   'P 1'
#
loop_
_entity.id
_entity.type
_entity.pdbx_description
1 polymer ?
#
loop_
_entity_poly.entity_id
_entity_poly.type
_entity_poly.pdbx_seq_one_letter_code
_entity_poly.pdbx_strand_id
1 'polypeptide(L)'
;MTVPAKADGILQVVVWPVYIGLAGEDGREPLHPEYRRGQINWQPTPNGTIEGSAVVHTPAGRYPFFTYWMEPTGGAPVGMSQPEHPLVFDIRTVVDIRPIKNGDLFVSNEIRRAGL
;
A
#
# COMPACT_ATOMS: atom_id res chain seq x y z
N MET A 1 44.03 20.71 21.93
CA MET A 1 43.05 21.11 20.89
C MET A 1 42.60 19.86 20.18
N THR A 2 41.37 19.41 20.41
CA THR A 2 40.81 18.18 19.82
C THR A 2 39.94 18.59 18.64
N VAL A 3 40.19 18.00 17.47
CA VAL A 3 39.45 18.26 16.22
C VAL A 3 37.99 17.82 16.40
N PRO A 4 36.98 18.52 15.85
CA PRO A 4 35.60 18.04 15.93
C PRO A 4 35.51 16.72 15.17
N ALA A 5 34.92 15.71 15.79
CA ALA A 5 34.61 14.45 15.13
C ALA A 5 33.68 14.74 13.95
N LYS A 6 34.19 14.52 12.74
CA LYS A 6 33.41 14.56 11.50
C LYS A 6 32.43 13.39 11.55
N ALA A 7 31.18 13.65 11.91
CA ALA A 7 30.13 12.65 11.86
C ALA A 7 29.70 12.49 10.39
N ASP A 8 30.05 11.36 9.78
CA ASP A 8 29.46 10.93 8.51
C ASP A 8 28.03 10.45 8.79
N GLY A 9 27.12 11.39 8.96
CA GLY A 9 25.70 11.10 9.18
C GLY A 9 25.02 10.73 7.87
N ILE A 10 24.46 9.52 7.79
CA ILE A 10 23.53 9.15 6.71
C ILE A 10 22.16 9.73 7.06
N LEU A 11 21.68 10.67 6.24
CA LEU A 11 20.28 11.09 6.27
C LEU A 11 19.46 10.13 5.42
N GLN A 12 18.54 9.40 6.06
CA GLN A 12 17.58 8.54 5.37
C GLN A 12 16.19 9.20 5.42
N VAL A 13 15.57 9.36 4.25
CA VAL A 13 14.19 9.83 4.11
C VAL A 13 13.33 8.65 3.69
N VAL A 14 12.25 8.38 4.44
CA VAL A 14 11.25 7.37 4.06
C VAL A 14 10.09 8.09 3.41
N VAL A 15 9.85 7.81 2.13
CA VAL A 15 8.70 8.32 1.38
C VAL A 15 7.62 7.24 1.39
N TRP A 16 6.44 7.61 1.87
CA TRP A 16 5.32 6.67 2.00
C TRP A 16 4.48 6.69 0.73
N PRO A 17 3.88 5.56 0.33
CA PRO A 17 2.92 5.54 -0.76
C PRO A 17 1.76 6.50 -0.50
N VAL A 18 1.24 7.07 -1.58
CA VAL A 18 0.19 8.09 -1.52
C VAL A 18 -1.18 7.48 -1.82
N TYR A 19 -1.21 6.32 -2.48
CA TYR A 19 -2.45 5.66 -2.88
C TYR A 19 -2.42 4.17 -2.56
N ILE A 20 -3.60 3.64 -2.28
CA ILE A 20 -3.86 2.20 -2.14
C ILE A 20 -4.99 1.79 -3.09
N GLY A 21 -4.86 0.60 -3.66
CA GLY A 21 -5.84 -0.01 -4.55
C GLY A 21 -6.09 -1.46 -4.18
N LEU A 22 -7.16 -2.03 -4.72
CA LEU A 22 -7.40 -3.47 -4.73
C LEU A 22 -6.86 -4.09 -6.01
N ALA A 23 -6.33 -5.31 -5.92
CA ALA A 23 -5.91 -6.08 -7.07
C ALA A 23 -6.53 -7.48 -7.07
N GLY A 24 -6.79 -8.00 -8.27
CA GLY A 24 -7.36 -9.32 -8.50
C GLY A 24 -6.34 -10.45 -8.33
N GLU A 25 -6.75 -11.68 -8.62
CA GLU A 25 -5.91 -12.90 -8.50
C GLU A 25 -4.62 -12.84 -9.34
N ASP A 26 -4.61 -12.05 -10.41
CA ASP A 26 -3.43 -11.82 -11.26
C ASP A 26 -2.49 -10.73 -10.72
N GLY A 27 -2.79 -10.15 -9.55
CA GLY A 27 -2.03 -9.08 -8.92
C GLY A 27 -2.19 -7.72 -9.60
N ARG A 28 -3.15 -7.58 -10.52
CA ARG A 28 -3.40 -6.34 -11.27
C ARG A 28 -4.66 -5.64 -10.78
N GLU A 29 -4.68 -4.33 -10.98
CA GLU A 29 -5.86 -3.52 -10.71
C GLU A 29 -7.00 -3.84 -11.70
N PRO A 30 -8.25 -3.70 -11.27
CA PRO A 30 -9.40 -3.79 -12.15
C PRO A 30 -9.32 -2.79 -13.30
N LEU A 31 -9.44 -3.29 -14.53
CA LEU A 31 -9.66 -2.46 -15.70
C LEU A 31 -11.15 -2.09 -15.78
N HIS A 32 -11.60 -1.22 -14.88
CA HIS A 32 -13.00 -0.81 -14.79
C HIS A 32 -13.13 0.71 -14.56
N PRO A 33 -14.04 1.42 -15.26
CA PRO A 33 -14.16 2.87 -15.15
C PRO A 33 -14.62 3.37 -13.77
N GLU A 34 -15.30 2.52 -13.01
CA GLU A 34 -15.72 2.83 -11.63
C GLU A 34 -14.63 2.54 -10.59
N TYR A 35 -13.53 1.87 -10.98
CA TYR A 35 -12.43 1.62 -10.06
C TYR A 35 -11.63 2.89 -9.81
N ARG A 36 -11.39 3.23 -8.54
CA ARG A 36 -10.57 4.37 -8.14
C ARG A 36 -9.74 4.00 -6.92
N ARG A 37 -8.42 4.14 -7.04
CA ARG A 37 -7.49 4.07 -5.90
C ARG A 37 -7.90 5.07 -4.84
N GLY A 38 -7.70 4.71 -3.57
CA GLY A 38 -7.89 5.59 -2.44
C GLY A 38 -6.62 6.36 -2.14
N GLN A 39 -6.70 7.69 -2.03
CA GLN A 39 -5.60 8.48 -1.50
C GLN A 39 -5.45 8.20 0.00
N ILE A 40 -4.23 7.88 0.42
CA ILE A 40 -3.92 7.57 1.81
C ILE A 40 -3.73 8.87 2.58
N ASN A 41 -4.49 9.00 3.67
CA ASN A 41 -4.31 10.02 4.67
C ASN A 41 -3.51 9.45 5.84
N TRP A 42 -2.23 9.83 5.94
CA TRP A 42 -1.31 9.41 7.00
C TRP A 42 -1.44 10.32 8.22
N GLN A 43 -1.64 9.74 9.40
CA GLN A 43 -1.82 10.48 10.65
C GLN A 43 -0.97 9.87 11.77
N PRO A 44 -0.35 10.70 12.63
CA PRO A 44 0.28 10.22 13.84
C PRO A 44 -0.76 9.73 14.84
N THR A 45 -0.48 8.62 15.50
CA THR A 45 -1.32 8.03 16.55
C THR A 45 -0.82 8.45 17.94
N PRO A 46 -1.65 8.34 19.00
CA PRO A 46 -1.26 8.75 20.36
C PRO A 46 -0.05 8.02 20.96
N ASN A 47 0.26 6.81 20.46
CA ASN A 47 1.42 6.00 20.84
C ASN A 47 2.68 6.31 20.00
N GLY A 48 2.66 7.33 19.13
CA GLY A 48 3.82 7.77 18.35
C GLY A 48 4.07 6.99 17.05
N THR A 49 3.19 6.09 16.64
CA THR A 49 3.24 5.46 15.30
C THR A 49 2.53 6.33 14.26
N ILE A 50 2.69 6.01 12.97
CA ILE A 50 1.91 6.63 11.89
C ILE A 50 1.02 5.55 11.28
N GLU A 51 -0.27 5.85 11.14
CA GLU A 51 -1.25 4.98 10.51
C GLU A 51 -1.94 5.73 9.37
N GLY A 52 -2.28 4.98 8.31
CA GLY A 52 -2.94 5.47 7.13
C GLY A 52 -4.40 5.06 7.10
N SER A 53 -5.18 5.83 6.36
CA SER A 53 -6.56 5.51 6.04
C SER A 53 -6.86 5.91 4.61
N ALA A 54 -7.66 5.10 3.91
CA ALA A 54 -8.04 5.41 2.54
C ALA A 54 -9.39 4.79 2.19
N VAL A 55 -10.04 5.39 1.20
CA VAL A 55 -11.31 4.91 0.66
C VAL A 55 -11.11 4.56 -0.82
N VAL A 56 -11.37 3.30 -1.18
CA VAL A 56 -11.23 2.77 -2.54
C VAL A 56 -12.61 2.54 -3.13
N HIS A 57 -12.82 2.94 -4.37
CA HIS A 57 -14.02 2.58 -5.13
C HIS A 57 -13.72 1.35 -5.98
N THR A 58 -14.51 0.30 -5.85
CA THR A 58 -14.27 -0.96 -6.55
C THR A 58 -15.53 -1.52 -7.19
N PRO A 59 -15.44 -2.13 -8.39
CA PRO A 59 -16.54 -2.91 -8.92
C PRO A 59 -16.74 -4.22 -8.13
N ALA A 60 -17.77 -4.97 -8.50
CA ALA A 60 -17.94 -6.35 -8.03
C ALA A 60 -16.73 -7.21 -8.44
N GLY A 61 -16.31 -8.11 -7.57
CA GLY A 61 -15.16 -8.96 -7.81
C GLY A 61 -14.55 -9.54 -6.54
N ARG A 62 -13.48 -10.31 -6.74
CA ARG A 62 -12.66 -10.91 -5.69
C ARG A 62 -11.27 -10.28 -5.70
N TYR A 63 -10.85 -9.78 -4.54
CA TYR A 63 -9.65 -8.99 -4.34
C TYR A 63 -8.78 -9.59 -3.24
N PRO A 64 -7.83 -10.48 -3.59
CA PRO A 64 -6.90 -11.07 -2.65
C PRO A 64 -5.74 -10.15 -2.25
N PHE A 65 -5.55 -8.99 -2.90
CA PHE A 65 -4.41 -8.12 -2.64
C PHE A 65 -4.79 -6.65 -2.49
N PHE A 66 -4.05 -5.95 -1.65
CA PHE A 66 -3.89 -4.49 -1.67
C PHE A 66 -2.63 -4.12 -2.42
N THR A 67 -2.68 -3.11 -3.28
CA THR A 67 -1.52 -2.58 -4.00
C THR A 67 -1.29 -1.12 -3.65
N TYR A 68 -0.03 -0.72 -3.50
CA TYR A 68 0.37 0.62 -3.08
C TYR A 68 1.04 1.37 -4.22
N TRP A 69 0.78 2.68 -4.30
CA TRP A 69 1.16 3.50 -5.44
C TRP A 69 1.61 4.90 -5.03
N MET A 70 2.47 5.51 -5.85
CA MET A 70 2.84 6.93 -5.74
C MET A 70 1.90 7.84 -6.52
N GLU A 71 1.17 7.28 -7.48
CA GLU A 71 0.36 8.00 -8.46
C GLU A 71 -1.11 7.57 -8.35
N PRO A 72 -2.08 8.46 -8.66
CA PRO A 72 -3.51 8.13 -8.59
C PRO A 72 -3.96 7.16 -9.69
N THR A 73 -3.26 7.13 -10.83
CA THR A 73 -3.57 6.31 -12.00
C THR A 73 -2.28 6.00 -12.76
N GLY A 74 -2.18 4.81 -13.37
CA GLY A 74 -0.97 4.42 -14.09
C GLY A 74 0.19 4.07 -13.15
N GLY A 75 1.39 4.01 -13.72
CA GLY A 75 2.61 3.67 -12.99
C GLY A 75 2.78 2.18 -12.73
N ALA A 76 3.74 1.86 -11.86
CA ALA A 76 3.94 0.53 -11.30
C ALA A 76 3.65 0.55 -9.80
N PRO A 77 3.11 -0.54 -9.22
CA PRO A 77 2.89 -0.60 -7.79
C PRO A 77 4.24 -0.60 -7.07
N VAL A 78 4.34 0.16 -5.99
CA VAL A 78 5.55 0.24 -5.15
C VAL A 78 5.52 -0.76 -3.98
N GLY A 79 4.38 -1.40 -3.76
CA GLY A 79 4.21 -2.42 -2.73
C GLY A 79 2.91 -3.18 -2.91
N MET A 80 2.80 -4.30 -2.20
CA MET A 80 1.59 -5.13 -2.16
C MET A 80 1.46 -5.75 -0.78
N SER A 81 0.22 -5.92 -0.30
CA SER A 81 -0.08 -6.71 0.89
C SER A 81 -1.32 -7.58 0.68
N GLN A 82 -1.53 -8.53 1.59
CA GLN A 82 -2.68 -9.43 1.58
C GLN A 82 -3.56 -9.15 2.81
N PRO A 83 -4.88 -8.96 2.66
CA PRO A 83 -5.80 -9.07 3.79
C PRO A 83 -5.80 -10.52 4.33
N GLU A 84 -6.26 -10.70 5.58
CA GLU A 84 -6.41 -12.03 6.20
C GLU A 84 -7.29 -12.96 5.38
N HIS A 85 -8.32 -12.41 4.75
CA HIS A 85 -9.19 -13.10 3.81
C HIS A 85 -9.40 -12.25 2.56
N PRO A 86 -9.44 -12.85 1.36
CA PRO A 86 -9.76 -12.11 0.13
C PRO A 86 -11.09 -11.39 0.24
N LEU A 87 -11.12 -10.12 -0.16
CA LEU A 87 -12.33 -9.32 -0.17
C LEU A 87 -13.18 -9.74 -1.36
N VAL A 88 -14.45 -10.10 -1.14
CA VAL A 88 -15.37 -10.51 -2.20
C VAL A 88 -16.59 -9.61 -2.15
N PHE A 89 -16.92 -8.99 -3.28
CA PHE A 89 -18.06 -8.09 -3.41
C PHE A 89 -18.93 -8.52 -4.59
N ASP A 90 -20.21 -8.76 -4.35
CA ASP A 90 -21.18 -9.12 -5.39
C ASP A 90 -21.68 -7.90 -6.19
N ILE A 91 -21.51 -6.71 -5.63
CA ILE A 91 -21.88 -5.43 -6.23
C ILE A 91 -20.71 -4.46 -6.13
N ARG A 92 -20.77 -3.37 -6.91
CA ARG A 92 -19.87 -2.24 -6.71
C ARG A 92 -19.97 -1.74 -5.27
N THR A 93 -18.82 -1.41 -4.69
CA THR A 93 -18.78 -0.99 -3.30
C THR A 93 -17.69 0.05 -3.06
N VAL A 94 -17.77 0.67 -1.89
CA VAL A 94 -16.77 1.56 -1.34
C VAL A 94 -16.08 0.81 -0.21
N VAL A 95 -14.76 0.69 -0.32
CA VAL A 95 -13.94 -0.07 0.62
C VAL A 95 -13.15 0.91 1.46
N ASP A 96 -13.44 0.92 2.75
CA ASP A 96 -12.76 1.74 3.72
C ASP A 96 -11.63 0.93 4.37
N ILE A 97 -10.39 1.33 4.11
CA ILE A 97 -9.19 0.58 4.51
C ILE A 97 -8.51 1.30 5.66
N ARG A 98 -8.63 0.71 6.87
CA ARG A 98 -8.06 1.22 8.12
C ARG A 98 -7.76 0.09 9.11
N PRO A 99 -6.67 0.18 9.89
CA PRO A 99 -5.51 1.06 9.70
C PRO A 99 -4.59 0.50 8.59
N ILE A 100 -3.93 1.39 7.84
CA ILE A 100 -2.80 1.04 6.96
C ILE A 100 -1.53 1.28 7.76
N LYS A 101 -0.65 0.29 7.90
CA LYS A 101 0.56 0.38 8.72
C LYS A 101 1.80 0.34 7.83
N ASN A 102 2.90 0.88 8.35
CA ASN A 102 4.20 0.86 7.66
C ASN A 102 4.66 -0.57 7.29
N GLY A 103 4.35 -1.56 8.13
CA GLY A 103 4.66 -2.98 7.85
C GLY A 103 3.89 -3.55 6.65
N ASP A 104 2.76 -2.97 6.28
CA ASP A 104 1.94 -3.45 5.16
C ASP A 104 2.53 -3.07 3.80
N LEU A 105 3.43 -2.07 3.77
CA LEU A 105 4.00 -1.52 2.54
C LEU A 105 5.07 -2.44 1.92
N PHE A 106 5.70 -3.29 2.73
CA PHE A 106 6.92 -4.03 2.39
C PHE A 106 6.72 -5.55 2.33
N VAL A 107 5.50 -6.05 2.15
CA VAL A 107 5.28 -7.48 1.87
C VAL A 107 5.67 -7.78 0.42
N SER A 108 6.92 -7.48 0.05
CA SER A 108 7.54 -7.91 -1.19
C SER A 108 7.85 -9.39 -1.09
N ASN A 109 7.05 -10.21 -1.75
CA ASN A 109 7.40 -11.49 -2.37
C ASN A 109 8.76 -12.12 -1.99
N GLU A 110 8.86 -12.73 -0.81
CA GLU A 110 9.73 -13.92 -0.63
C GLU A 110 9.10 -15.18 -1.26
N ILE A 111 7.95 -15.08 -1.94
CA ILE A 111 7.31 -16.23 -2.59
C ILE A 111 7.29 -16.04 -4.11
N ARG A 112 8.41 -16.43 -4.75
CA ARG A 112 8.54 -17.15 -6.05
C ARG A 112 9.91 -16.91 -6.72
N ARG A 113 10.99 -17.27 -6.02
CA ARG A 113 12.18 -17.89 -6.63
C ARG A 113 12.52 -19.17 -5.88
N ALA A 114 11.62 -20.14 -5.91
CA ALA A 114 11.91 -21.54 -5.63
C ALA A 114 11.13 -22.34 -6.67
N GLY A 115 11.77 -22.55 -7.81
CA GLY A 115 11.18 -23.10 -9.01
C GLY A 115 12.19 -23.16 -10.14
N LEU A 116 13.42 -23.58 -9.84
CA LEU A 116 14.32 -24.39 -10.66
C LEU A 116 15.23 -25.16 -9.68
#